data_AF-A0A437DNK2-F1
#
_entry.id   AF-A0A437DNK2-F1
#
_cell.length_a   1.000
_cell.length_b   1.000
_cell.length_c   1.000
_cell.angle_alpha   90.00
_cell.angle_beta   90.00
_cell.angle_gamma   90.00
#
_symmetry.space_group_name_H-M   'P 1'
#
loop_
_entity.id
_entity.type
_entity.pdbx_description
1 polymer ?
#
loop_
_entity_poly.entity_id
_entity_poly.type
_entity_poly.pdbx_seq_one_letter_code
_entity_poly.pdbx_strand_id
1 'polypeptide(L)'
;MVPVVVEPPEEKWDCETIISTYSNLYNRPKVIEEPAKPKSIRVSSKTGIPLDVLPNRGLTAKQAERMTRINDSDLPRVSTQPRGREESREERKARKQAIKEERKERRVEKKANKMAFKEEKVRQEKQMLNLRTNVQGLKL
;
A
#
# COMPACT_ATOMS: atom_id res chain seq x y z
N MET A 1 -69.47 33.32 56.07
CA MET A 1 -68.16 32.88 55.56
C MET A 1 -68.42 31.65 54.71
N VAL A 2 -68.38 31.80 53.38
CA VAL A 2 -68.74 30.72 52.44
C VAL A 2 -67.49 29.88 52.18
N PRO A 3 -67.53 28.54 52.28
CA PRO A 3 -66.36 27.72 52.01
C PRO A 3 -66.05 27.73 50.50
N VAL A 4 -64.83 28.14 50.15
CA VAL A 4 -64.30 28.03 48.79
C VAL A 4 -63.94 26.55 48.58
N VAL A 5 -64.77 25.84 47.83
CA VAL A 5 -64.46 24.51 47.33
C VAL A 5 -63.40 24.68 46.25
N VAL A 6 -62.16 24.27 46.55
CA VAL A 6 -61.09 24.23 45.55
C VAL A 6 -61.32 22.97 44.72
N GLU A 7 -61.88 23.13 43.53
CA GLU A 7 -62.02 22.01 42.59
C GLU A 7 -60.63 21.59 42.08
N PRO A 8 -60.35 20.28 41.99
CA PRO A 8 -59.08 19.80 41.47
C PRO A 8 -58.90 20.27 40.01
N PRO A 9 -57.68 20.64 39.60
CA PRO A 9 -57.43 21.10 38.24
C PRO A 9 -57.84 20.02 37.24
N GLU A 10 -58.74 20.38 36.31
CA GLU A 10 -59.14 19.49 35.21
C GLU A 10 -57.90 19.07 34.42
N GLU A 11 -57.78 17.76 34.18
CA GLU A 11 -56.71 17.22 33.33
C GLU A 11 -56.90 17.76 31.91
N LYS A 12 -56.07 18.73 31.54
CA LYS A 12 -55.95 19.23 30.17
C LYS A 12 -55.26 18.16 29.33
N TRP A 13 -56.00 17.11 29.00
CA TRP A 13 -55.54 16.08 28.09
C TRP A 13 -55.25 16.73 26.74
N ASP A 14 -53.97 16.79 26.41
CA ASP A 14 -53.53 17.21 25.10
C ASP A 14 -54.00 16.17 24.07
N CYS A 15 -54.92 16.59 23.19
CA CYS A 15 -55.45 15.74 22.12
C CYS A 15 -54.35 15.18 21.22
N GLU A 16 -53.19 15.85 21.12
CA GLU A 16 -52.03 15.37 20.38
C GLU A 16 -51.43 14.09 20.99
N THR A 17 -51.52 13.94 22.32
CA THR A 17 -51.03 12.75 23.04
C THR A 17 -51.83 11.51 22.65
N ILE A 18 -53.16 11.63 22.50
CA ILE A 18 -54.03 10.51 22.11
C ILE A 18 -53.72 10.06 20.68
N ILE A 19 -53.47 10.99 19.75
CA ILE A 19 -53.13 10.66 18.36
C ILE A 19 -51.78 9.91 18.29
N SER A 20 -50.83 10.25 19.16
CA SER A 20 -49.53 9.57 19.21
C SER A 20 -49.64 8.08 19.61
N THR A 21 -50.65 7.70 20.40
CA THR A 21 -50.88 6.30 20.80
C THR A 21 -51.28 5.38 19.65
N TYR A 22 -51.83 5.94 18.57
CA TYR A 22 -52.23 5.20 17.37
C TYR A 22 -51.17 5.19 16.27
N SER A 23 -49.99 5.79 16.53
CA SER A 23 -48.85 5.74 15.60
C SER A 23 -48.30 4.33 15.51
N ASN A 24 -48.83 3.56 14.57
CA ASN A 24 -48.45 2.18 14.36
C ASN A 24 -47.22 2.09 13.45
N LEU A 25 -46.12 1.59 14.01
CA LEU A 25 -44.90 1.28 13.26
C LEU A 25 -45.02 0.04 12.36
N TYR A 26 -46.21 -0.57 12.31
CA TYR A 26 -46.46 -1.87 11.71
C TYR A 26 -46.28 -1.89 10.19
N ASN A 27 -46.40 -0.75 9.52
CA ASN A 27 -46.23 -0.66 8.08
C ASN A 27 -45.04 0.24 7.71
N ARG A 28 -43.81 -0.26 7.89
CA ARG A 28 -42.61 0.35 7.33
C ARG A 28 -42.11 -0.46 6.14
N PRO A 29 -41.71 0.19 5.03
CA PRO A 29 -41.07 -0.52 3.93
C PRO A 29 -39.81 -1.21 4.45
N LYS A 30 -39.59 -2.46 4.04
CA LYS A 30 -38.35 -3.18 4.34
C LYS A 30 -37.20 -2.46 3.64
N VAL A 31 -36.31 -1.86 4.41
CA VAL A 31 -35.06 -1.28 3.89
C VAL A 31 -34.28 -2.44 3.26
N ILE A 32 -33.87 -2.27 2.00
CA ILE A 32 -33.02 -3.25 1.33
C ILE A 32 -31.70 -3.26 2.10
N GLU A 33 -31.44 -4.36 2.82
CA GLU A 33 -30.17 -4.56 3.50
C GLU A 33 -29.07 -4.65 2.44
N GLU A 34 -28.12 -3.72 2.50
CA GLU A 34 -26.88 -3.89 1.77
C GLU A 34 -26.25 -5.21 2.23
N PRO A 35 -25.76 -6.05 1.30
CA PRO A 35 -25.12 -7.30 1.67
C PRO A 35 -24.04 -6.99 2.72
N ALA A 36 -24.05 -7.76 3.82
CA ALA A 36 -23.11 -7.57 4.90
C ALA A 36 -21.72 -7.33 4.31
N LYS A 37 -21.14 -6.16 4.62
CA LYS A 37 -19.85 -5.76 4.07
C LYS A 37 -18.90 -6.95 4.26
N PRO A 38 -18.24 -7.43 3.19
CA PRO A 38 -17.36 -8.57 3.31
C PRO A 38 -16.40 -8.29 4.47
N LYS A 39 -16.22 -9.28 5.35
CA LYS A 39 -15.37 -9.16 6.56
C LYS A 39 -14.15 -8.33 6.20
N SER A 40 -13.98 -7.19 6.87
CA SER A 40 -12.92 -6.26 6.51
C SER A 40 -11.62 -7.04 6.47
N ILE A 41 -10.95 -6.95 5.33
CA ILE A 41 -9.76 -7.73 5.08
C ILE A 41 -8.75 -7.33 6.14
N ARG A 42 -8.47 -8.23 7.10
CA ARG A 42 -7.53 -7.94 8.18
C ARG A 42 -6.14 -7.98 7.59
N VAL A 43 -5.55 -6.80 7.47
CA VAL A 43 -4.25 -6.60 6.85
C VAL A 43 -3.15 -6.66 7.91
N SER A 44 -2.06 -7.38 7.63
CA SER A 44 -0.86 -7.34 8.47
C SER A 44 -0.30 -5.91 8.53
N SER A 45 -0.04 -5.40 9.74
CA SER A 45 0.55 -4.07 9.97
C SER A 45 1.95 -3.92 9.37
N LYS A 46 2.67 -5.01 9.13
CA LYS A 46 4.03 -5.02 8.60
C LYS A 46 4.09 -5.15 7.08
N THR A 47 3.22 -5.97 6.49
CA THR A 47 3.27 -6.30 5.06
C THR A 47 2.14 -5.70 4.23
N GLY A 48 1.06 -5.21 4.84
CA GLY A 48 -0.07 -4.71 4.07
C GLY A 48 -0.88 -5.82 3.38
N ILE A 49 -0.62 -7.09 3.69
CA ILE A 49 -1.23 -8.26 3.05
C ILE A 49 -2.37 -8.82 3.92
N PRO A 50 -3.49 -9.26 3.32
CA PRO A 50 -4.57 -9.98 4.00
C PRO A 50 -4.10 -11.23 4.75
N LEU A 51 -4.44 -11.34 6.03
CA LEU A 51 -4.20 -12.54 6.83
C LEU A 51 -5.09 -13.70 6.33
N ASP A 52 -4.60 -14.93 6.40
CA ASP A 52 -5.29 -16.20 6.09
C ASP A 52 -5.64 -16.49 4.61
N VAL A 53 -5.16 -15.69 3.66
CA VAL A 53 -5.42 -15.90 2.21
C VAL A 53 -4.29 -16.66 1.49
N LEU A 54 -3.06 -16.62 2.02
CA LEU A 54 -1.89 -17.19 1.36
C LEU A 54 -1.36 -18.44 2.10
N PRO A 55 -0.87 -19.46 1.36
CA PRO A 55 -0.25 -20.64 1.96
C PRO A 55 1.01 -20.28 2.76
N ASN A 56 1.39 -21.15 3.70
CA ASN A 56 2.57 -20.98 4.55
C ASN A 56 3.83 -20.66 3.73
N ARG A 57 4.64 -19.73 4.24
CA ARG A 57 5.68 -18.98 3.54
C ARG A 57 6.77 -19.86 2.90
N GLY A 58 6.68 -20.07 1.58
CA GLY A 58 7.82 -20.43 0.72
C GLY A 58 8.70 -19.22 0.37
N LEU A 59 9.70 -19.39 -0.52
CA LEU A 59 10.44 -18.26 -1.09
C LEU A 59 9.43 -17.27 -1.71
N THR A 60 9.53 -16.00 -1.33
CA THR A 60 8.62 -14.96 -1.84
C THR A 60 8.75 -14.89 -3.37
N ALA A 61 7.67 -14.70 -4.13
CA ALA A 61 7.74 -14.59 -5.60
C ALA A 61 8.82 -13.58 -6.07
N LYS A 62 9.00 -12.47 -5.33
CA LYS A 62 10.07 -11.49 -5.54
C LYS A 62 11.49 -12.03 -5.28
N GLN A 63 11.66 -12.96 -4.35
CA GLN A 63 12.95 -13.64 -4.11
C GLN A 63 13.26 -14.63 -5.23
N ALA A 64 12.26 -15.40 -5.68
CA ALA A 64 12.41 -16.29 -6.83
C ALA A 64 12.76 -15.49 -8.10
N GLU A 65 12.04 -14.40 -8.38
CA GLU A 65 12.35 -13.50 -9.51
C GLU A 65 13.72 -12.84 -9.39
N ARG A 66 14.18 -12.49 -8.17
CA ARG A 66 15.54 -11.94 -8.00
C ARG A 66 16.60 -12.98 -8.32
N MET A 67 16.38 -14.24 -7.97
CA MET A 67 17.28 -15.33 -8.33
C MET A 67 17.31 -15.57 -9.85
N THR A 68 16.17 -15.45 -10.54
CA THR A 68 16.12 -15.59 -12.01
C THR A 68 16.64 -14.37 -12.77
N ARG A 69 16.77 -13.21 -12.10
CA ARG A 69 17.26 -11.96 -12.72
C ARG A 69 18.77 -11.77 -12.62
N ILE A 70 19.44 -12.46 -11.70
CA ILE A 70 20.90 -12.44 -11.61
C ILE A 70 21.40 -13.45 -12.65
N ASN A 71 21.77 -12.96 -13.82
CA ASN A 71 22.41 -13.83 -14.80
C ASN A 71 23.87 -14.03 -14.39
N ASP A 72 24.43 -15.19 -14.73
CA ASP A 72 25.82 -15.55 -14.46
C ASP A 72 26.83 -14.61 -15.19
N SER A 73 26.32 -13.75 -16.08
CA SER A 73 27.01 -12.62 -16.73
C SER A 73 27.15 -11.38 -15.84
N ASP A 74 26.24 -11.19 -14.87
CA ASP A 74 26.21 -10.02 -13.99
C ASP A 74 27.20 -10.18 -12.81
N LEU A 75 27.73 -11.39 -12.64
CA LEU A 75 28.76 -11.70 -11.67
C LEU A 75 30.13 -11.25 -12.19
N PRO A 76 30.95 -10.55 -11.37
CA PRO A 76 32.27 -10.10 -11.78
C PRO A 76 33.22 -11.29 -11.96
N ARG A 77 33.34 -11.78 -13.20
CA ARG A 77 34.16 -12.96 -13.53
C ARG A 77 35.64 -12.65 -13.70
N VAL A 78 35.98 -11.50 -14.29
CA VAL A 78 37.34 -11.28 -14.82
C VAL A 78 38.32 -10.90 -13.71
N SER A 79 37.86 -10.21 -12.66
CA SER A 79 38.74 -9.74 -11.59
C SER A 79 39.13 -10.81 -10.56
N THR A 80 38.41 -11.93 -10.47
CA THR A 80 38.60 -12.95 -9.42
C THR A 80 39.49 -14.11 -9.84
N GLN A 81 39.80 -14.23 -11.13
CA GLN A 81 40.63 -15.33 -11.64
C GLN A 81 42.12 -15.10 -11.28
N PRO A 82 42.80 -16.11 -10.72
CA PRO A 82 44.23 -16.03 -10.45
C PRO A 82 45.01 -15.90 -11.77
N ARG A 83 46.10 -15.13 -11.74
CA ARG A 83 46.96 -14.92 -12.92
C ARG A 83 47.69 -16.21 -13.28
N GLY A 84 47.58 -16.66 -14.54
CA GLY A 84 48.44 -17.70 -15.09
C GLY A 84 49.91 -17.28 -15.09
N ARG A 85 50.82 -18.15 -14.63
CA ARG A 85 52.26 -17.81 -14.51
C ARG A 85 52.93 -17.64 -15.88
N GLU A 86 52.44 -18.32 -16.91
CA GLU A 86 53.03 -18.39 -18.25
C GLU A 86 52.17 -17.67 -19.32
N GLU A 87 51.56 -16.53 -18.98
CA GLU A 87 50.77 -15.74 -19.95
C GLU A 87 51.65 -15.14 -21.07
N SER A 88 51.22 -15.29 -22.33
CA SER A 88 51.81 -14.59 -23.48
C SER A 88 51.64 -13.06 -23.36
N ARG A 89 52.49 -12.28 -24.04
CA ARG A 89 52.37 -10.81 -24.08
C ARG A 89 51.00 -10.36 -24.61
N GLU A 90 50.46 -11.08 -25.58
CA GLU A 90 49.16 -10.79 -26.19
C GLU A 90 48.01 -11.11 -25.23
N GLU A 91 48.06 -12.26 -24.58
CA GLU A 91 47.09 -12.69 -23.56
C GLU A 91 47.06 -11.71 -22.38
N ARG A 92 48.22 -11.23 -21.95
CA ARG A 92 48.33 -10.21 -20.90
C ARG A 92 47.66 -8.89 -21.30
N LYS A 93 47.79 -8.50 -22.57
CA LYS A 93 47.14 -7.29 -23.11
C LYS A 93 45.63 -7.48 -23.15
N ALA A 94 45.16 -8.61 -23.68
CA ALA A 94 43.74 -8.96 -23.73
C ALA A 94 43.11 -8.99 -22.32
N ARG A 95 43.76 -9.61 -21.35
CA ARG A 95 43.31 -9.65 -19.94
C ARG A 95 43.16 -8.26 -19.34
N LYS A 96 44.17 -7.39 -19.51
CA LYS A 96 44.10 -6.00 -19.00
C LYS A 96 43.03 -5.18 -19.71
N GLN A 97 42.83 -5.41 -21.00
CA GLN A 97 41.80 -4.74 -21.78
C GLN A 97 40.40 -5.15 -21.31
N ALA A 98 40.14 -6.44 -21.13
CA ALA A 98 38.87 -6.96 -20.60
C ALA A 98 38.52 -6.35 -19.23
N ILE A 99 39.48 -6.28 -18.30
CA ILE A 99 39.27 -5.62 -16.98
C ILE A 99 38.96 -4.12 -17.14
N LYS A 100 39.61 -3.45 -18.10
CA LYS A 100 39.39 -2.02 -18.34
C LYS A 100 38.00 -1.75 -18.92
N GLU A 101 37.54 -2.61 -19.83
CA GLU A 101 36.22 -2.56 -20.44
C GLU A 101 35.12 -2.86 -19.40
N GLU A 102 35.25 -3.94 -18.62
CA GLU A 102 34.32 -4.26 -17.52
C GLU A 102 34.18 -3.10 -16.52
N ARG A 103 35.31 -2.48 -16.13
CA ARG A 103 35.30 -1.31 -15.25
C ARG A 103 34.65 -0.09 -15.88
N LYS A 104 34.79 0.09 -17.20
CA LYS A 104 34.16 1.19 -17.94
C LYS A 104 32.66 0.99 -17.99
N GLU A 105 32.21 -0.21 -18.34
CA GLU A 105 30.79 -0.59 -18.38
C GLU A 105 30.13 -0.40 -17.01
N ARG A 106 30.75 -0.91 -15.94
CA ARG A 106 30.24 -0.73 -14.56
C ARG A 106 30.11 0.75 -14.17
N ARG A 107 31.01 1.63 -14.62
CA ARG A 107 30.91 3.08 -14.36
C ARG A 107 29.73 3.70 -15.11
N VAL A 108 29.51 3.29 -16.36
CA VAL A 108 28.38 3.76 -17.18
C VAL A 108 27.07 3.29 -16.56
N GLU A 109 26.96 2.02 -16.20
CA GLU A 109 25.78 1.45 -15.56
C GLU A 109 25.48 2.12 -14.22
N LYS A 110 26.50 2.29 -13.35
CA LYS A 110 26.36 3.03 -12.08
C LYS A 110 25.87 4.46 -12.31
N LYS A 111 26.35 5.13 -13.36
CA LYS A 111 25.91 6.49 -13.72
C LYS A 111 24.46 6.49 -14.20
N ALA A 112 24.09 5.57 -15.07
CA ALA A 112 22.72 5.42 -15.57
C ALA A 112 21.74 5.14 -14.42
N ASN A 113 22.06 4.18 -13.55
CA ASN A 113 21.25 3.88 -12.37
C ASN A 113 21.14 5.10 -11.45
N LYS A 114 22.23 5.81 -11.18
CA LYS A 114 22.19 7.04 -10.35
C LYS A 114 21.25 8.10 -10.94
N MET A 115 21.24 8.27 -12.26
CA MET A 115 20.35 9.22 -12.94
C MET A 115 18.89 8.75 -12.87
N ALA A 116 18.62 7.48 -13.16
CA ALA A 116 17.28 6.90 -13.09
C ALA A 116 16.65 7.06 -11.69
N PHE A 117 17.40 6.77 -10.62
CA PHE A 117 16.92 6.96 -9.25
C PHE A 117 16.70 8.45 -8.89
N LYS A 118 17.52 9.35 -9.45
CA LYS A 118 17.35 10.79 -9.24
C LYS A 118 16.07 11.30 -9.89
N GLU A 119 15.78 10.86 -11.11
CA GLU A 119 14.58 11.23 -11.86
C GLU A 119 13.31 10.68 -11.20
N GLU A 120 13.31 9.41 -10.81
CA GLU A 120 12.16 8.78 -10.16
C GLU A 120 11.86 9.42 -8.80
N LYS A 121 12.90 9.82 -8.04
CA LYS A 121 12.73 10.57 -6.79
C LYS A 121 11.98 11.89 -7.03
N VAL A 122 12.40 12.67 -8.02
CA VAL A 122 11.75 13.95 -8.36
C VAL A 122 10.29 13.72 -8.79
N ARG A 123 10.02 12.66 -9.54
CA ARG A 123 8.66 12.29 -9.96
C ARG A 123 7.77 11.96 -8.76
N GLN A 124 8.25 11.16 -7.82
CA GLN A 124 7.51 10.80 -6.61
C GLN A 124 7.25 12.01 -5.72
N GLU A 125 8.23 12.90 -5.55
CA GLU A 125 8.06 14.15 -4.79
C GLU A 125 6.95 15.02 -5.40
N LYS A 126 6.91 15.13 -6.73
CA LYS A 126 5.85 15.87 -7.45
C LYS A 126 4.47 15.23 -7.25
N GLN A 127 4.38 13.91 -7.37
CA GLN A 127 3.11 13.18 -7.15
C GLN A 127 2.60 13.36 -5.72
N MET A 128 3.49 13.26 -4.73
CA MET A 128 3.16 13.47 -3.32
C MET A 128 2.67 14.89 -3.04
N LEU A 129 3.30 15.90 -3.66
CA LEU A 129 2.86 17.29 -3.55
C LEU A 129 1.43 17.45 -4.13
N ASN A 130 1.18 16.92 -5.32
CA ASN A 130 -0.13 16.99 -5.98
C ASN A 130 -1.24 16.30 -5.16
N LEU A 131 -0.92 15.15 -4.53
CA LEU A 131 -1.87 14.46 -3.65
C LEU A 131 -2.21 15.31 -2.43
N ARG A 132 -1.20 15.96 -1.81
CA ARG A 132 -1.42 16.84 -0.66
C ARG A 132 -2.28 18.04 -1.03
N THR A 133 -2.07 18.66 -2.19
CA THR A 133 -2.87 19.82 -2.60
C THR A 133 -4.30 19.46 -2.96
N ASN A 134 -4.52 18.30 -3.59
CA ASN A 134 -5.81 17.97 -4.21
C ASN A 134 -6.72 17.10 -3.32
N VAL A 135 -6.17 16.33 -2.37
CA VAL A 135 -6.92 15.34 -1.56
C VAL A 135 -7.19 15.85 -0.13
N GLN A 136 -6.78 17.07 0.21
CA GLN A 136 -6.92 17.65 1.56
C GLN A 136 -8.38 17.92 2.01
N GLY A 137 -9.38 17.55 1.21
CA GLY A 137 -10.80 17.81 1.46
C GLY A 137 -11.66 16.59 1.83
N LEU A 138 -11.18 15.34 1.73
CA LEU A 138 -11.96 14.16 2.10
C LEU A 138 -11.69 13.76 3.55
N LYS A 139 -12.56 14.20 4.46
CA LYS A 139 -12.71 13.57 5.77
C LYS A 139 -13.39 12.22 5.55
N LEU A 140 -12.63 11.14 5.72
CA LEU A 140 -13.16 9.80 6.01
C LEU A 140 -13.71 9.78 7.44
#